data_AF-A0A517VAY5-F1
#
_entry.id   AF-A0A517VAY5-F1
#
_cell.length_a   1.000
_cell.length_b   1.000
_cell.length_c   1.000
_cell.angle_alpha   90.00
_cell.angle_beta   90.00
_cell.angle_gamma   90.00
#
_symmetry.space_group_name_H-M   'P 1'
#
loop_
_entity.id
_entity.type
_entity.pdbx_description
1 polymer ?
#
loop_
_entity_poly.entity_id
_entity_poly.type
_entity_poly.pdbx_seq_one_letter_code
_entity_poly.pdbx_strand_id
1 'polypeptide(L)' 'MTTQPTVKQTGSNRTKEGHAVSGCRIVHVSVPESTFNHAKAQAYLSGISWSTFVELLLKNSKPITKSTCLKKKD' A
#
# COMPACT_ATOMS: atom_id res chain seq x y z
N MET A 1 -28.38 -3.69 16.85
CA MET A 1 -28.23 -2.75 15.73
C MET A 1 -26.75 -2.54 15.52
N THR A 2 -26.16 -3.04 14.43
CA THR A 2 -24.72 -2.99 14.18
C THR A 2 -24.43 -1.89 13.17
N THR A 3 -23.80 -0.80 13.60
CA THR A 3 -23.43 0.33 12.75
C THR A 3 -22.13 0.01 11.99
N GLN A 4 -22.19 -0.09 10.67
CA GLN A 4 -21.00 -0.10 9.82
C GLN A 4 -20.43 1.31 9.69
N PRO A 5 -19.10 1.52 9.77
CA PRO A 5 -18.50 2.79 9.43
C PRO A 5 -18.56 3.00 7.91
N THR A 6 -19.29 4.02 7.48
CA THR A 6 -19.32 4.49 6.08
C THR A 6 -17.96 5.12 5.75
N VAL A 7 -17.13 4.43 4.97
CA VAL A 7 -15.89 5.00 4.44
C VAL A 7 -16.23 5.88 3.25
N LYS A 8 -16.19 7.20 3.43
CA LYS A 8 -16.31 8.17 2.34
C LYS A 8 -15.05 8.09 1.47
N GLN A 9 -15.22 7.70 0.21
CA GLN A 9 -14.17 7.68 -0.79
C GLN A 9 -13.92 9.10 -1.27
N THR A 10 -12.96 9.79 -0.65
CA THR A 10 -12.61 11.17 -1.01
C THR A 10 -11.76 11.17 -2.27
N GLY A 11 -12.23 11.89 -3.28
CA GLY A 11 -11.60 12.03 -4.58
C GLY A 11 -10.17 12.56 -4.54
N SER A 12 -9.47 12.28 -5.64
CA SER A 12 -8.13 12.68 -5.99
C SER A 12 -7.77 14.14 -5.63
N ASN A 13 -7.14 14.34 -4.48
CA ASN A 13 -6.15 15.38 -4.18
C ASN A 13 -5.54 15.07 -2.80
N ARG A 14 -4.46 14.27 -2.76
CA ARG A 14 -3.77 13.93 -1.50
C ARG A 14 -2.93 15.12 -1.06
N THR A 15 -3.49 15.97 -0.21
CA THR A 15 -2.76 16.99 0.55
C THR A 15 -1.66 16.30 1.36
N LYS A 16 -0.44 16.83 1.28
CA LYS A 16 0.79 16.28 1.89
C LYS A 16 0.84 16.48 3.41
N GLU A 17 -0.26 16.25 4.11
CA GLU A 17 -0.36 16.46 5.55
C GLU A 17 -0.35 15.10 6.26
N GLY A 18 0.74 14.35 6.04
CA GLY A 18 1.07 13.24 6.92
C GLY A 18 1.78 13.81 8.15
N HIS A 19 1.06 13.99 9.25
CA HIS A 19 1.68 14.19 10.56
C HIS A 19 2.64 13.03 10.81
N ALA A 20 3.95 13.32 10.86
CA ALA A 20 4.96 12.32 11.17
C ALA A 20 4.85 11.98 12.66
N VAL A 21 4.24 10.84 12.97
CA VAL A 21 4.41 10.21 14.28
C VAL A 21 5.87 9.73 14.30
N SER A 22 6.70 10.36 15.13
CA SER A 22 8.18 10.32 15.11
C SER A 22 8.81 9.05 14.51
N GLY A 23 9.52 9.20 13.39
CA GLY A 23 10.32 8.15 12.75
C GLY A 23 9.64 7.36 11.63
N CYS A 24 8.32 7.44 11.48
CA CYS A 24 7.57 6.71 10.45
C CYS A 24 6.97 7.64 9.40
N ARG A 25 6.92 7.18 8.13
CA ARG A 25 6.22 7.87 7.03
C ARG A 25 4.98 7.07 6.63
N ILE A 26 3.83 7.73 6.60
CA ILE A 26 2.60 7.14 6.10
C ILE A 26 2.63 7.23 4.57
N VAL A 27 2.50 6.09 3.90
CA VAL A 27 2.47 5.99 2.43
C VAL A 27 1.13 5.41 2.01
N HIS A 28 0.40 6.16 1.18
CA HIS A 28 -0.81 5.66 0.54
C HIS A 28 -0.49 5.14 -0.85
N VAL A 29 -0.68 3.84 -1.07
CA VAL A 29 -0.44 3.18 -2.36
C VAL A 29 -1.77 2.72 -2.94
N SER A 30 -1.98 3.02 -4.22
CA SER A 30 -3.09 2.43 -4.98
C SER A 30 -2.57 1.20 -5.71
N VAL A 31 -3.23 0.06 -5.53
CA VAL A 31 -2.90 -1.20 -6.19
C VAL A 31 -4.14 -1.79 -6.86
N PRO A 32 -3.99 -2.61 -7.91
CA PRO A 32 -5.11 -3.36 -8.47
C PRO A 32 -5.78 -4.25 -7.40
N GLU A 33 -7.09 -4.36 -7.46
CA GLU A 33 -7.87 -5.14 -6.50
C GLU A 33 -7.44 -6.62 -6.46
N SER A 34 -7.17 -7.21 -7.63
CA SER A 34 -6.70 -8.60 -7.72
C SER A 34 -5.38 -8.81 -6.98
N THR A 35 -4.42 -7.89 -7.13
CA THR A 35 -3.13 -7.92 -6.42
C THR A 35 -3.32 -7.78 -4.91
N PHE A 36 -4.19 -6.85 -4.50
CA PHE A 36 -4.51 -6.65 -3.08
C PHE A 36 -5.12 -7.90 -2.46
N ASN A 37 -6.13 -8.49 -3.10
CA ASN A 37 -6.81 -9.68 -2.60
C ASN A 37 -5.88 -10.88 -2.52
N HIS A 38 -5.01 -11.07 -3.52
CA HIS A 38 -4.01 -12.13 -3.52
C HIS A 38 -3.04 -11.99 -2.33
N ALA A 39 -2.43 -10.81 -2.17
CA ALA A 39 -1.51 -10.55 -1.07
C ALA A 39 -2.20 -10.71 0.29
N LYS A 40 -3.45 -10.22 0.43
CA LYS A 40 -4.22 -10.34 1.67
C LYS A 40 -4.52 -11.79 2.03
N ALA A 41 -4.86 -12.62 1.04
CA ALA A 41 -5.03 -14.05 1.25
C ALA A 41 -3.73 -14.72 1.71
N GLN A 42 -2.58 -14.36 1.12
CA GLN A 42 -1.28 -14.89 1.55
C GLN A 42 -0.95 -14.52 3.00
N ALA A 43 -1.22 -13.27 3.40
CA ALA A 43 -1.02 -12.84 4.79
C ALA A 43 -1.88 -13.65 5.76
N TYR A 44 -3.16 -13.86 5.41
CA TYR A 44 -4.09 -14.67 6.21
C TYR A 44 -3.64 -16.13 6.36
N LEU A 45 -3.26 -16.77 5.25
CA LEU A 45 -2.78 -18.15 5.26
C LEU A 45 -1.46 -18.33 6.01
N SER A 46 -0.64 -17.28 6.06
CA SER A 46 0.63 -17.29 6.81
C SER A 46 0.44 -17.04 8.31
N GLY A 47 -0.78 -16.74 8.76
CA GLY A 47 -1.09 -16.44 10.17
C GLY A 47 -0.45 -15.15 10.71
N ILE A 48 0.04 -14.27 9.82
CA ILE A 48 0.67 -13.00 10.21
C ILE A 48 -0.25 -11.81 9.94
N SER A 49 -0.04 -10.72 10.67
CA SER A 49 -0.79 -9.49 10.45
C SER A 49 -0.50 -8.93 9.05
N TRP A 50 -1.51 -8.29 8.44
CA TRP A 50 -1.36 -7.63 7.14
C TRP A 50 -0.20 -6.63 7.11
N SER A 51 -0.05 -5.82 8.17
CA SER A 51 1.05 -4.87 8.31
C SER A 51 2.42 -5.55 8.31
N THR A 52 2.57 -6.64 9.06
CA THR A 52 3.81 -7.43 9.10
C THR A 52 4.12 -8.05 7.74
N PHE A 53 3.10 -8.58 7.05
CA PHE A 53 3.25 -9.12 5.71
C PHE A 53 3.76 -8.07 4.72
N VAL A 54 3.15 -6.87 4.71
CA VAL A 54 3.57 -5.77 3.84
C VAL A 54 4.98 -5.28 4.19
N GLU A 55 5.33 -5.20 5.47
CA GLU A 55 6.68 -4.83 5.90
C GLU A 55 7.73 -5.84 5.39
N LEU A 56 7.47 -7.14 5.54
CA LEU A 56 8.35 -8.20 5.02
C LEU A 56 8.46 -8.16 3.50
N LEU A 57 7.33 -7.95 2.81
CA LEU A 57 7.31 -7.82 1.36
C LEU A 57 8.18 -6.65 0.90
N LEU A 58 8.05 -5.48 1.55
CA LEU A 58 8.84 -4.30 1.24
C LEU A 58 10.33 -4.49 1.58
N LYS A 59 10.66 -5.12 2.71
CA LYS A 59 12.05 -5.44 3.09
C LYS A 59 12.73 -6.37 2.08
N ASN A 60 12.00 -7.34 1.54
CA ASN A 60 12.50 -8.29 0.55
C ASN A 60 12.50 -7.70 -0.88
N SER A 61 11.76 -6.62 -1.12
CA SER A 61 11.71 -5.96 -2.42
C SER A 61 12.97 -5.13 -2.66
N LYS A 62 13.49 -5.18 -3.90
CA LYS A 62 14.58 -4.28 -4.31
C LYS A 62 13.97 -2.90 -4.63
N PRO A 63 14.58 -1.80 -4.17
CA PRO A 63 14.15 -0.48 -4.58
C PRO A 63 14.31 -0.37 -6.09
N ILE A 64 13.30 0.19 -6.76
CA ILE A 64 13.40 0.52 -8.17
C ILE A 64 14.40 1.68 -8.29
N THR A 65 15.66 1.36 -8.54
CA THR A 65 16.66 2.34 -8.94
C THR A 65 16.28 2.80 -10.34
N LYS A 66 15.88 4.07 -10.46
CA LYS A 66 15.52 4.68 -11.75
C LYS A 66 16.74 4.63 -12.69
N SER A 67 16.87 3.58 -13.49
CA SER A 67 17.75 3.56 -14.67
C SER A 67 16.99 3.27 -15.97
N THR A 68 15.78 2.72 -15.89
CA THR A 68 14.97 2.46 -17.08
C THR A 68 13.70 3.29 -17.05
N CYS A 69 13.86 4.59 -17.34
CA CYS A 69 12.80 5.35 -18.00
C CYS A 69 12.51 4.63 -19.32
N LEU A 70 11.46 3.81 -19.35
CA LEU A 70 10.95 3.23 -20.59
C LEU A 70 10.49 4.39 -21.48
N LYS A 71 11.40 4.83 -22.35
CA LYS A 71 11.13 5.77 -23.42
C LYS A 71 9.97 5.17 -24.23
N LYS A 72 8.78 5.77 -24.16
CA LYS A 72 7.73 5.48 -25.14
C LYS A 72 8.31 5.82 -26.51
N LYS A 73 8.32 4.84 -27.41
CA LYS A 73 8.69 5.03 -28.81
C LYS A 73 7.42 5.56 -29.48
N ASP A 74 7.52 6.76 -30.05
CA ASP A 74 6.50 7.42 -30.87
C ASP A 74 5.99 6.53 -32.01
#